data_AF-A0A3B8SMY5-F1
#
_entry.id   AF-A0A3B8SMY5-F1
#
_cell.length_a   1.000
_cell.length_b   1.000
_cell.length_c   1.000
_cell.angle_alpha   90.00
_cell.angle_beta   90.00
_cell.angle_gamma   90.00
#
_symmetry.space_group_name_H-M   'P 1'
#
loop_
_entity.id
_entity.type
_entity.pdbx_description
1 polymer ?
#
loop_
_entity_poly.entity_id
_entity_poly.type
_entity_poly.pdbx_seq_one_letter_code
_entity_poly.pdbx_strand_id
1 'polypeptide(L)'
;MDSTLTLDMIFNLPNEILDTSKKYKEMSEMLSISICNKYDTRELTGKINNMFVRFKNVKYFYNFSVESSIKITPTYQLSEVSRQRSNASQVESIVTREVDSIIWATRFYDTVIFAAKKLTEEEATYLVNSLIKNKSESAIADILGVCTKTVHHIKKSCLIKIWSELEPLENENNV
;
A
#
# COMPACT_ATOMS: atom_id res chain seq x y z
N MET A 1 -1.71 18.27 -3.99
CA MET A 1 -1.28 18.49 -2.60
C MET A 1 0.07 17.81 -2.50
N ASP A 2 1.15 18.58 -2.52
CA ASP A 2 2.53 18.07 -2.48
C ASP A 2 2.92 17.73 -1.04
N SER A 3 2.25 16.74 -0.47
CA SER A 3 2.62 16.16 0.81
C SER A 3 3.41 14.90 0.55
N THR A 4 4.73 14.97 0.72
CA THR A 4 5.59 13.79 0.75
C THR A 4 5.11 12.85 1.86
N LEU A 5 4.87 11.59 1.51
CA LEU A 5 4.44 10.55 2.45
C LEU A 5 5.39 10.54 3.66
N THR A 6 4.88 10.68 4.88
CA THR A 6 5.70 10.58 6.09
C THR A 6 5.59 9.18 6.71
N LEU A 7 6.60 8.79 7.49
CA LEU A 7 6.59 7.50 8.19
C LEU A 7 5.35 7.34 9.09
N ASP A 8 4.93 8.42 9.75
CA ASP A 8 3.73 8.46 10.60
C ASP A 8 2.44 8.21 9.81
N MET A 9 2.33 8.71 8.58
CA MET A 9 1.20 8.44 7.69
C MET A 9 1.13 6.95 7.30
N ILE A 10 2.28 6.30 7.10
CA ILE A 10 2.33 4.86 6.79
C ILE A 10 1.81 4.03 7.98
N PHE A 11 2.20 4.40 9.21
CA PHE A 11 1.75 3.69 10.41
C PHE A 11 0.29 3.98 10.78
N ASN A 12 -0.19 5.19 10.52
CA ASN A 12 -1.56 5.61 10.84
C ASN A 12 -2.59 5.29 9.75
N LEU A 13 -2.16 4.84 8.57
CA LEU A 13 -3.03 4.40 7.47
C LEU A 13 -4.23 3.52 7.92
N PRO A 14 -4.09 2.52 8.82
CA PRO A 14 -5.23 1.72 9.26
C PRO A 14 -6.31 2.54 9.98
N ASN A 15 -5.90 3.52 10.79
CA ASN A 15 -6.80 4.37 11.56
C ASN A 15 -7.46 5.40 10.63
N GLU A 16 -6.69 5.98 9.71
CA GLU A 16 -7.20 6.92 8.71
C GLU A 16 -8.23 6.30 7.78
N ILE A 17 -8.04 5.04 7.36
CA ILE A 17 -9.04 4.32 6.54
C ILE A 17 -10.36 4.21 7.30
N LEU A 18 -10.32 3.86 8.59
CA LEU A 18 -11.52 3.73 9.42
C LEU A 18 -12.20 5.08 9.67
N ASP A 19 -11.43 6.11 10.00
CA ASP A 19 -11.96 7.45 10.26
C ASP A 19 -12.55 8.08 8.99
N THR A 20 -11.91 7.86 7.84
CA THR A 20 -12.42 8.32 6.55
C THR A 20 -13.71 7.61 6.18
N SER A 21 -13.78 6.28 6.34
CA SER A 21 -15.02 5.53 6.07
C SER A 21 -16.17 5.97 6.97
N LYS A 22 -15.91 6.22 8.26
CA LYS A 22 -16.91 6.77 9.20
C LYS A 22 -17.41 8.15 8.80
N LYS A 23 -16.51 9.02 8.32
CA LYS A 23 -16.86 10.39 7.91
C LYS A 23 -17.73 10.43 6.65
N TYR A 24 -17.57 9.47 5.73
CA TYR A 24 -18.26 9.43 4.44
C TYR A 24 -19.39 8.38 4.37
N LYS A 25 -19.88 7.94 5.53
CA LYS A 25 -20.87 6.86 5.67
C LYS A 25 -22.13 7.05 4.80
N GLU A 26 -22.60 8.28 4.64
CA GLU A 26 -23.83 8.59 3.89
C GLU A 26 -23.70 8.41 2.37
N MET A 27 -22.47 8.42 1.85
CA MET A 27 -22.18 8.25 0.41
C MET A 27 -21.74 6.83 0.05
N SER A 28 -21.67 5.92 1.02
CA SER A 28 -21.14 4.58 0.82
C SER A 28 -22.24 3.53 0.89
N GLU A 29 -22.46 2.84 -0.23
CA GLU A 29 -23.38 1.70 -0.33
C GLU A 29 -22.62 0.43 -0.72
N MET A 30 -23.05 -0.72 -0.21
CA MET A 30 -22.49 -2.02 -0.61
C MET A 30 -22.89 -2.38 -2.04
N LEU A 31 -21.96 -2.98 -2.78
CA LEU A 31 -22.24 -3.43 -4.14
C LEU A 31 -23.25 -4.59 -4.14
N SER A 32 -24.03 -4.67 -5.20
CA SER A 32 -24.97 -5.79 -5.38
C SER A 32 -24.23 -7.10 -5.69
N ILE A 33 -24.82 -8.21 -5.26
CA ILE A 33 -24.31 -9.58 -5.48
C ILE A 33 -24.07 -9.84 -6.98
N SER A 34 -24.94 -9.32 -7.84
CA SER A 34 -24.89 -9.48 -9.29
C SER A 34 -23.64 -8.86 -9.92
N ILE A 35 -23.18 -7.72 -9.39
CA ILE A 35 -21.94 -7.08 -9.83
C ILE A 35 -20.74 -7.86 -9.27
N CYS A 36 -20.82 -8.28 -8.01
CA CYS A 36 -19.75 -9.03 -7.34
C CYS A 36 -19.39 -10.35 -8.03
N ASN A 37 -20.35 -11.00 -8.69
CA ASN A 37 -20.13 -12.28 -9.36
C ASN A 37 -19.48 -12.17 -10.74
N LYS A 38 -19.35 -10.96 -11.30
CA LYS A 38 -18.71 -10.74 -12.62
C LYS A 38 -17.18 -10.70 -12.54
N TYR A 39 -16.62 -10.50 -11.36
CA TYR A 39 -15.18 -10.30 -11.16
C TYR A 39 -14.52 -11.56 -10.57
N ASP A 40 -13.34 -11.92 -11.07
CA ASP A 40 -12.53 -12.98 -10.46
C ASP A 40 -11.83 -12.44 -9.21
N THR A 41 -12.46 -12.70 -8.06
CA THR A 41 -11.98 -12.27 -6.75
C THR A 41 -10.62 -12.87 -6.36
N ARG A 42 -10.22 -14.01 -6.94
CA ARG A 42 -8.95 -14.67 -6.59
C ARG A 42 -7.77 -13.91 -7.21
N GLU A 43 -7.88 -13.55 -8.48
CA GLU A 43 -6.86 -12.78 -9.18
C GLU A 43 -6.72 -11.38 -8.56
N LEU A 44 -7.85 -10.72 -8.30
CA LEU A 44 -7.89 -9.39 -7.66
C LEU A 44 -7.20 -9.39 -6.28
N THR A 45 -7.45 -10.41 -5.47
CA THR A 45 -6.81 -10.52 -4.15
C THR A 45 -5.29 -10.62 -4.29
N GLY A 46 -4.79 -11.36 -5.28
CA GLY A 46 -3.35 -11.49 -5.55
C GLY A 46 -2.71 -10.15 -5.91
N LYS A 47 -3.30 -9.41 -6.86
CA LYS A 47 -2.78 -8.11 -7.30
C LYS A 47 -2.79 -7.07 -6.18
N ILE A 48 -3.91 -6.96 -5.46
CA ILE A 48 -4.04 -6.05 -4.31
C ILE A 48 -3.01 -6.40 -3.24
N ASN A 49 -2.86 -7.67 -2.88
CA ASN A 49 -1.85 -8.09 -1.89
C ASN A 49 -0.43 -7.72 -2.32
N ASN A 50 -0.07 -7.91 -3.59
CA ASN A 50 1.25 -7.54 -4.10
C ASN A 50 1.51 -6.03 -3.97
N MET A 51 0.52 -5.19 -4.27
CA MET A 51 0.65 -3.74 -4.07
C MET A 51 0.79 -3.36 -2.60
N PHE A 52 0.00 -3.95 -1.70
CA PHE A 52 0.12 -3.71 -0.27
C PHE A 52 1.46 -4.19 0.30
N VAL A 53 2.03 -5.28 -0.23
CA VAL A 53 3.39 -5.73 0.12
C VAL A 53 4.43 -4.73 -0.37
N ARG A 54 4.32 -4.25 -1.62
CA ARG A 54 5.20 -3.19 -2.16
C ARG A 54 5.15 -1.94 -1.29
N PHE A 55 3.95 -1.50 -0.88
CA PHE A 55 3.77 -0.37 0.02
C PHE A 55 4.36 -0.61 1.42
N LYS A 56 4.13 -1.79 2.02
CA LYS A 56 4.74 -2.16 3.31
C LYS A 56 6.26 -2.17 3.26
N ASN A 57 6.86 -2.45 2.10
CA ASN A 57 8.31 -2.42 1.93
C ASN A 57 8.86 -0.99 1.81
N VAL A 58 8.03 0.00 1.48
CA VAL A 58 8.47 1.40 1.35
C VAL A 58 8.97 1.96 2.68
N LYS A 59 8.46 1.47 3.82
CA LYS A 59 8.94 1.87 5.14
C LYS A 59 10.45 1.63 5.34
N TYR A 60 11.05 0.69 4.61
CA TYR A 60 12.48 0.40 4.67
C TYR A 60 13.33 1.39 3.87
N PHE A 61 12.74 2.19 2.98
CA PHE A 61 13.44 3.31 2.33
C PHE A 61 13.58 4.52 3.27
N TYR A 62 12.70 4.65 4.26
CA TYR A 62 12.79 5.69 5.30
C TYR A 62 13.85 5.37 6.37
N ASN A 63 14.93 4.65 6.01
CA ASN A 63 15.94 4.28 6.98
C ASN A 63 16.58 5.51 7.62
N PHE A 64 16.34 5.59 8.94
CA PHE A 64 16.99 6.31 10.02
C PHE A 64 18.21 7.14 9.63
N SER A 65 18.27 8.35 10.19
CA SER A 65 19.51 9.14 10.28
C SER A 65 20.66 8.20 10.64
N VAL A 66 21.47 7.89 9.62
CA VAL A 66 22.74 7.23 9.83
C VAL A 66 23.49 8.22 10.69
N GLU A 67 23.71 7.89 11.97
CA GLU A 67 24.60 8.66 12.82
C GLU A 67 25.84 8.97 12.00
N SER A 68 26.11 10.26 11.81
CA SER A 68 27.10 10.83 10.90
C SER A 68 28.56 10.52 11.31
N SER A 69 28.78 9.40 11.99
CA SER A 69 30.05 8.92 12.49
C SER A 69 30.49 7.58 11.89
N ILE A 70 30.08 7.27 10.65
CA ILE A 70 30.80 6.24 9.89
C ILE A 70 32.18 6.83 9.53
N LYS A 71 33.18 6.57 10.38
CA LYS A 71 34.59 6.77 10.05
C LYS A 71 34.95 5.81 8.91
N ILE A 72 34.76 6.28 7.68
CA ILE A 72 35.33 5.65 6.49
C ILE A 72 36.84 5.66 6.69
N THR A 73 37.41 4.51 7.07
CA THR A 73 38.86 4.35 7.15
C THR A 73 39.31 3.94 5.76
N PRO A 74 40.02 4.79 4.99
CA PRO A 74 40.39 4.46 3.64
C PRO A 74 41.61 3.53 3.67
N THR A 75 41.39 2.22 3.68
CA THR A 75 42.40 1.24 3.26
C THR A 75 42.35 1.10 1.74
N TYR A 76 42.73 2.16 1.01
CA TYR A 76 42.95 2.05 -0.43
C TYR A 76 44.41 2.35 -0.72
N GLN A 77 45.12 1.34 -1.23
CA GLN A 77 46.41 1.53 -1.88
C GLN A 77 46.18 2.42 -3.11
N LEU A 78 46.91 3.54 -3.16
CA LEU A 78 46.73 4.63 -4.14
C LEU A 78 46.95 4.25 -5.61
N SER A 79 47.33 3.00 -5.94
CA SER A 79 47.67 2.58 -7.30
C SER A 79 46.50 2.07 -8.15
N GLU A 80 45.30 1.88 -7.59
CA GLU A 80 44.13 1.38 -8.36
C GLU A 80 43.16 2.48 -8.80
N VAL A 81 43.40 3.73 -8.41
CA VAL A 81 42.48 4.88 -8.63
C VAL A 81 42.35 5.23 -10.13
N SER A 82 43.26 4.77 -10.98
CA SER A 82 43.20 4.99 -12.43
C SER A 82 42.20 4.09 -13.18
N ARG A 83 41.52 3.15 -12.50
CA ARG A 83 40.44 2.31 -13.08
C ARG A 83 39.04 2.68 -12.58
N GLN A 84 38.84 3.91 -12.10
CA GLN A 84 37.52 4.44 -11.76
C GLN A 84 36.64 4.63 -13.02
N ARG A 85 36.02 3.55 -13.48
CA ARG A 85 34.81 3.61 -14.31
C ARG A 85 33.58 3.37 -13.42
N SER A 86 32.59 4.25 -13.56
CA SER A 86 31.14 4.04 -13.33
C SER A 86 30.55 3.89 -11.90
N ASN A 87 31.11 4.48 -10.84
CA ASN A 87 30.41 4.50 -9.54
C ASN A 87 29.29 5.55 -9.44
N ALA A 88 29.37 6.67 -10.18
CA ALA A 88 28.34 7.71 -10.19
C ALA A 88 27.00 7.18 -10.74
N SER A 89 27.05 6.40 -11.83
CA SER A 89 25.85 5.82 -12.45
C SER A 89 25.11 4.83 -11.53
N GLN A 90 25.83 4.08 -10.70
CA GLN A 90 25.19 3.16 -9.73
C GLN A 90 24.49 3.93 -8.61
N VAL A 91 25.13 4.95 -8.04
CA VAL A 91 24.51 5.79 -7.00
C VAL A 91 23.31 6.54 -7.56
N GLU A 92 23.42 7.14 -8.73
CA GLU A 92 22.31 7.80 -9.42
C GLU A 92 21.13 6.84 -9.63
N SER A 93 21.38 5.61 -10.10
CA SER A 93 20.33 4.60 -10.31
C SER A 93 19.65 4.14 -9.02
N ILE A 94 20.37 4.13 -7.89
CA ILE A 94 19.83 3.78 -6.58
C ILE A 94 18.95 4.92 -6.07
N VAL A 95 19.43 6.16 -6.16
CA VAL A 95 18.70 7.36 -5.72
C VAL A 95 17.43 7.56 -6.56
N THR A 96 17.49 7.40 -7.89
CA THR A 96 16.28 7.49 -8.73
C THR A 96 15.25 6.43 -8.36
N ARG A 97 15.69 5.19 -8.13
CA ARG A 97 14.80 4.09 -7.70
C ARG A 97 14.14 4.36 -6.35
N GLU A 98 14.86 4.96 -5.40
CA GLU A 98 14.30 5.35 -4.11
C GLU A 98 13.27 6.46 -4.25
N VAL A 99 13.58 7.50 -5.03
CA VAL A 99 12.65 8.61 -5.32
C VAL A 99 11.38 8.10 -6.02
N ASP A 100 11.52 7.26 -7.05
CA ASP A 100 10.39 6.66 -7.76
C ASP A 100 9.54 5.80 -6.82
N SER A 101 10.16 5.07 -5.90
CA SER A 101 9.46 4.25 -4.91
C SER A 101 8.65 5.10 -3.92
N ILE A 102 9.18 6.25 -3.51
CA ILE A 102 8.50 7.20 -2.62
C ILE A 102 7.33 7.89 -3.34
N ILE A 103 7.53 8.31 -4.60
CA ILE A 103 6.46 8.90 -5.43
C ILE A 103 5.34 7.88 -5.62
N TRP A 104 5.68 6.65 -5.98
CA TRP A 104 4.70 5.57 -6.13
C TRP A 104 3.93 5.32 -4.83
N ALA A 105 4.61 5.28 -3.69
CA ALA A 105 3.98 5.04 -2.40
C ALA A 105 3.04 6.18 -1.98
N THR A 106 3.41 7.43 -2.29
CA THR A 106 2.58 8.61 -2.01
C THR A 106 1.29 8.53 -2.83
N ARG A 107 1.40 8.25 -4.14
CA ARG A 107 0.22 8.05 -5.01
C ARG A 107 -0.64 6.88 -4.53
N PHE A 108 -0.02 5.76 -4.16
CA PHE A 108 -0.73 4.60 -3.64
C PHE A 108 -1.51 4.94 -2.36
N TYR A 109 -0.87 5.66 -1.42
CA TYR A 109 -1.52 6.10 -0.20
C TYR A 109 -2.72 7.01 -0.48
N ASP A 110 -2.57 8.02 -1.34
CA ASP A 110 -3.66 8.93 -1.71
C ASP A 110 -4.83 8.17 -2.35
N THR A 111 -4.54 7.21 -3.23
CA THR A 111 -5.56 6.37 -3.86
C THR A 111 -6.26 5.47 -2.86
N VAL A 112 -5.55 4.90 -1.88
CA VAL A 112 -6.16 4.08 -0.82
C VAL A 112 -7.07 4.93 0.06
N ILE A 113 -6.66 6.14 0.44
CA ILE A 113 -7.51 7.07 1.19
C ILE A 113 -8.73 7.49 0.37
N PHE A 114 -8.56 7.71 -0.93
CA PHE A 114 -9.68 8.01 -1.83
C PHE A 114 -10.66 6.83 -1.93
N ALA A 115 -10.15 5.60 -2.09
CA ALA A 115 -10.95 4.39 -2.07
C ALA A 115 -11.68 4.22 -0.74
N ALA A 116 -11.05 4.55 0.39
CA ALA A 116 -11.65 4.48 1.73
C ALA A 116 -12.90 5.36 1.88
N LYS A 117 -13.01 6.47 1.14
CA LYS A 117 -14.23 7.30 1.12
C LYS A 117 -15.44 6.58 0.52
N LYS A 118 -15.21 5.59 -0.34
CA LYS A 118 -16.26 4.80 -1.02
C LYS A 118 -16.61 3.51 -0.26
N LEU A 119 -15.83 3.15 0.76
CA LEU A 119 -16.01 1.92 1.55
C LEU A 119 -16.98 2.12 2.70
N THR A 120 -17.83 1.12 2.92
CA THR A 120 -18.68 1.07 4.12
C THR A 120 -17.81 0.75 5.34
N GLU A 121 -18.32 1.04 6.54
CA GLU A 121 -17.59 0.79 7.79
C GLU A 121 -17.19 -0.69 7.95
N GLU A 122 -18.05 -1.60 7.50
CA GLU A 122 -17.83 -3.05 7.49
C GLU A 122 -16.74 -3.45 6.48
N GLU A 123 -16.76 -2.86 5.29
CA GLU A 123 -15.74 -3.08 4.25
C GLU A 123 -14.38 -2.51 4.67
N ALA A 124 -14.35 -1.33 5.29
CA ALA A 124 -13.13 -0.73 5.82
C ALA A 124 -12.53 -1.58 6.95
N THR A 125 -13.38 -2.10 7.84
CA THR A 125 -12.97 -3.02 8.91
C THR A 125 -12.44 -4.33 8.33
N TYR A 126 -13.06 -4.85 7.27
CA TYR A 126 -12.56 -6.02 6.54
C TYR A 126 -11.17 -5.74 5.93
N LEU A 127 -11.01 -4.62 5.22
CA LEU A 127 -9.76 -4.20 4.58
C LEU A 127 -8.60 -4.17 5.59
N VAL A 128 -8.78 -3.46 6.70
CA VAL A 128 -7.74 -3.30 7.72
C VAL A 128 -7.38 -4.65 8.35
N ASN A 129 -8.37 -5.46 8.71
CA ASN A 129 -8.08 -6.74 9.36
C ASN A 129 -7.50 -7.79 8.39
N SER A 130 -7.91 -7.77 7.12
CA SER A 130 -7.43 -8.70 6.09
C SER A 130 -6.04 -8.32 5.56
N LEU A 131 -5.83 -7.07 5.11
CA LEU A 131 -4.61 -6.67 4.37
C LEU A 131 -3.49 -6.20 5.29
N ILE A 132 -3.82 -5.60 6.44
CA ILE A 132 -2.83 -5.03 7.36
C ILE A 132 -2.51 -6.04 8.46
N LYS A 133 -3.53 -6.59 9.13
CA LYS A 133 -3.39 -7.52 10.26
C LYS A 133 -3.35 -9.00 9.87
N ASN A 134 -3.54 -9.35 8.59
CA ASN A 134 -3.53 -10.72 8.07
C ASN A 134 -4.40 -11.69 8.89
N LYS A 135 -5.58 -11.25 9.35
CA LYS A 135 -6.51 -12.09 10.11
C LYS A 135 -7.30 -13.02 9.18
N SER A 136 -7.70 -14.18 9.69
CA SER A 136 -8.57 -15.12 8.97
C SER A 136 -9.99 -14.56 8.84
N GLU A 137 -10.72 -15.00 7.80
CA GLU A 137 -12.11 -14.59 7.57
C GLU A 137 -13.03 -14.94 8.75
N SER A 138 -12.76 -16.05 9.46
CA SER A 138 -13.49 -16.43 10.68
C SER A 138 -13.30 -15.39 11.78
N ALA A 139 -12.06 -14.97 12.03
CA ALA A 139 -11.80 -13.96 13.06
C ALA A 139 -12.41 -12.60 12.69
N ILE A 140 -12.52 -12.28 11.40
CA ILE A 140 -13.17 -11.07 10.92
C ILE A 140 -14.70 -11.16 11.10
N ALA A 141 -15.28 -12.33 10.85
CA ALA A 141 -16.69 -12.62 11.09
C ALA A 141 -17.05 -12.40 12.57
N ASP A 142 -16.19 -12.88 13.47
CA ASP A 142 -16.36 -12.72 14.92
C ASP A 142 -16.28 -11.25 15.35
N ILE A 143 -15.35 -10.47 14.77
CA ILE A 143 -15.20 -9.03 15.06
C ILE A 143 -16.42 -8.23 14.58
N LEU A 144 -16.96 -8.58 13.42
CA LEU A 144 -18.12 -7.90 12.84
C LEU A 144 -19.46 -8.42 13.42
N GLY A 145 -19.45 -9.56 14.10
CA GLY A 145 -20.67 -10.20 14.61
C GLY A 145 -21.59 -10.73 13.52
N VAL A 146 -21.06 -11.09 12.35
CA VAL A 146 -21.84 -11.52 11.17
C VAL A 146 -21.47 -12.93 10.72
N CYS A 147 -22.37 -13.59 9.98
CA CYS A 147 -22.09 -14.91 9.44
C CYS A 147 -21.02 -14.87 8.33
N THR A 148 -20.32 -15.99 8.13
CA THR A 148 -19.25 -16.14 7.13
C THR A 148 -19.71 -15.86 5.70
N LYS A 149 -20.97 -16.16 5.36
CA LYS A 149 -21.55 -15.83 4.05
C LYS A 149 -21.63 -14.32 3.81
N THR A 150 -22.00 -13.56 4.83
CA THR A 150 -22.05 -12.09 4.78
C THR A 150 -20.65 -11.51 4.65
N VAL A 151 -19.67 -12.04 5.40
CA VAL A 151 -18.25 -11.64 5.26
C VAL A 151 -17.74 -11.87 3.85
N HIS A 152 -18.11 -12.99 3.21
CA HIS A 152 -17.72 -13.26 1.83
C HIS A 152 -18.28 -12.22 0.86
N HIS A 153 -19.50 -11.74 1.07
CA HIS A 153 -20.07 -10.66 0.25
C HIS A 153 -19.36 -9.31 0.50
N ILE A 154 -19.12 -8.96 1.77
CA ILE A 154 -18.37 -7.76 2.17
C ILE A 154 -16.98 -7.77 1.53
N LYS A 155 -16.27 -8.90 1.58
CA LYS A 155 -14.97 -9.11 0.93
C LYS A 155 -15.03 -8.78 -0.55
N LYS A 156 -15.98 -9.37 -1.29
CA LYS A 156 -16.09 -9.16 -2.74
C LYS A 156 -16.32 -7.70 -3.08
N SER A 157 -17.28 -7.07 -2.39
CA SER A 157 -17.60 -5.66 -2.58
C SER A 157 -16.39 -4.77 -2.30
N CYS A 158 -15.71 -5.00 -1.18
CA CYS A 158 -14.49 -4.30 -0.77
C CYS A 158 -13.38 -4.40 -1.82
N LEU A 159 -13.04 -5.62 -2.27
CA LEU A 159 -11.97 -5.86 -3.24
C LEU A 159 -12.24 -5.18 -4.58
N ILE A 160 -13.48 -5.22 -5.06
CA ILE A 160 -13.85 -4.60 -6.34
C ILE A 160 -13.75 -3.08 -6.27
N LYS A 161 -14.25 -2.47 -5.19
CA LYS A 161 -14.15 -1.02 -4.99
C LYS A 161 -12.71 -0.54 -4.92
N ILE A 162 -11.86 -1.25 -4.20
CA ILE A 162 -10.43 -0.93 -4.11
C ILE A 162 -9.77 -1.12 -5.49
N TRP A 163 -10.08 -2.21 -6.17
CA TRP A 163 -9.49 -2.50 -7.48
C TRP A 163 -9.83 -1.43 -8.52
N SER A 164 -11.09 -0.98 -8.56
CA SER A 164 -11.53 0.07 -9.48
C SER A 164 -10.72 1.36 -9.35
N GLU A 165 -10.15 1.63 -8.17
CA GLU A 165 -9.31 2.81 -7.93
C GLU A 165 -7.82 2.53 -8.11
N LEU A 166 -7.38 1.28 -7.85
CA LEU A 166 -5.97 0.87 -7.98
C LEU A 166 -5.57 0.44 -9.40
N GLU A 167 -6.52 0.04 -10.24
CA GLU A 167 -6.30 -0.33 -11.65
C GLU A 167 -5.49 0.70 -12.45
N PRO A 168 -5.78 2.02 -12.40
CA PRO A 168 -4.96 3.01 -13.11
C PRO A 168 -3.51 3.06 -12.62
N LEU A 169 -3.25 2.84 -11.32
CA LEU A 169 -1.89 2.80 -10.77
C LEU A 169 -1.11 1.56 -11.23
N GLU A 170 -1.75 0.42 -11.47
CA GLU A 170 -1.08 -0.75 -12.04
C GLU A 170 -0.66 -0.50 -13.49
N ASN A 171 -1.55 0.10 -14.27
CA ASN A 171 -1.34 0.34 -15.70
C ASN A 171 -0.25 1.40 -15.96
N GLU A 172 -0.11 2.41 -15.10
CA GLU A 172 0.99 3.38 -15.19
C GLU A 172 2.38 2.77 -14.97
N ASN A 173 2.51 1.63 -14.28
CA ASN A 173 3.80 0.97 -14.04
C ASN A 173 4.20 -0.01 -15.16
N ASN A 174 3.29 -0.34 -16.08
CA ASN A 174 3.51 -1.29 -17.18
C ASN A 174 3.79 -0.60 -18.53
N VAL A 175 3.90 0.74 -18.56
CA VAL A 175 4.30 1.56 -19.70
C VAL A 175 5.72 2.07 -19.49
#